data_AF-A0AA48MC07-F1
#
_entry.id   AF-A0AA48MC07-F1
#
_cell.length_a   1.000
_cell.length_b   1.000
_cell.length_c   1.000
_cell.angle_alpha   90.00
_cell.angle_beta   90.00
_cell.angle_gamma   90.00
#
_symmetry.space_group_name_H-M   'P 1'
#
loop_
_entity.id
_entity.type
_entity.pdbx_description
1 polymer ?
#
loop_
_entity_poly.entity_id
_entity_poly.type
_entity_poly.pdbx_seq_one_letter_code
_entity_poly.pdbx_strand_id
1 'polypeptide(L)'
;MTVKKMMPDYMKCVLIGALLGTISKYLDTVAVDGSWLADVFHYCSHILSRLGIWVLIAAMIAAYSKTIIRAALNTFVFFAGVLISYYLYSAYLFGFFPTKYFMLWGSIALLSPFLGSIVWLAKNHSRLAYILPALPMGLMLSLSLAIGAFYLDINYIDELIMYAVLCVIFYKEPKQMAVSIVFSFVLALLIEIISPYHF
;
A
#
# COMPACT_ATOMS: atom_id res chain seq x y z
N MET A 1 30.41 23.20 2.31
CA MET A 1 30.10 21.90 1.68
C MET A 1 30.20 20.84 2.77
N THR A 2 29.11 20.62 3.51
CA THR A 2 29.15 19.89 4.79
C THR A 2 28.68 18.46 4.60
N VAL A 3 29.61 17.53 4.83
CA VAL A 3 29.43 16.08 4.77
C VAL A 3 28.51 15.62 5.89
N LYS A 4 27.19 15.75 5.71
CA LYS A 4 26.22 14.94 6.44
C LYS A 4 25.95 13.75 5.53
N LYS A 5 26.60 12.61 5.80
CA LYS A 5 26.29 11.33 5.15
C LYS A 5 24.82 11.02 5.41
N MET A 6 23.96 11.50 4.53
CA MET A 6 22.54 11.15 4.52
C MET A 6 22.49 9.68 4.13
N MET A 7 22.03 8.83 5.04
CA MET A 7 21.67 7.47 4.68
C MET A 7 20.78 7.55 3.43
N PRO A 8 21.16 6.90 2.32
CA PRO A 8 20.46 7.07 1.07
C PRO A 8 18.98 6.67 1.22
N ASP A 9 18.09 7.37 0.51
CA ASP A 9 16.64 7.21 0.67
C ASP A 9 16.20 5.73 0.53
N TYR A 10 16.87 4.96 -0.34
CA TYR A 10 16.65 3.53 -0.52
C TYR A 10 16.95 2.68 0.72
N MET A 11 18.00 3.01 1.48
CA MET A 11 18.40 2.24 2.66
C MET A 11 17.35 2.38 3.77
N LYS A 12 16.76 3.58 3.90
CA LYS A 12 15.63 3.80 4.81
C LYS A 12 14.42 2.97 4.39
N CYS A 13 14.09 2.95 3.11
CA CYS A 13 12.97 2.16 2.58
C CYS A 13 13.16 0.65 2.84
N VAL A 14 14.38 0.12 2.66
CA VAL A 14 14.69 -1.27 2.98
C VAL A 14 14.54 -1.55 4.47
N LEU A 15 15.09 -0.70 5.34
CA LEU A 15 15.02 -0.90 6.79
C LEU A 15 13.59 -0.81 7.32
N ILE A 16 12.80 0.16 6.85
CA ILE A 16 11.38 0.29 7.21
C ILE A 16 10.60 -0.91 6.67
N GLY A 17 10.85 -1.33 5.43
CA GLY A 17 10.22 -2.50 4.85
C GLY A 17 10.53 -3.77 5.64
N ALA A 18 11.80 -4.00 5.99
CA ALA A 18 12.22 -5.13 6.80
C ALA A 18 11.59 -5.12 8.20
N LEU A 19 11.56 -3.95 8.85
CA LEU A 19 10.91 -3.79 10.15
C LEU A 19 9.41 -4.12 10.05
N LEU A 20 8.69 -3.54 9.09
CA LEU A 20 7.26 -3.80 8.91
C LEU A 20 6.96 -5.25 8.51
N GLY A 21 7.79 -5.89 7.69
CA GLY A 21 7.64 -7.30 7.35
C GLY A 21 7.85 -8.22 8.55
N THR A 22 8.85 -7.95 9.39
CA THR A 22 9.02 -8.69 10.67
C THR A 22 7.84 -8.47 11.62
N ILE A 23 7.39 -7.22 11.80
CA ILE A 23 6.26 -6.89 12.68
C ILE A 23 4.98 -7.56 12.18
N SER A 24 4.70 -7.48 10.88
CA SER A 24 3.54 -8.13 10.27
C SER A 24 3.58 -9.63 10.54
N LYS A 25 4.72 -10.30 10.31
CA LYS A 25 4.79 -11.74 10.57
C LYS A 25 4.69 -12.09 12.05
N TYR A 26 5.28 -11.29 12.93
CA TYR A 26 5.16 -11.47 14.37
C TYR A 26 3.70 -11.38 14.82
N LEU A 27 2.97 -10.36 14.35
CA LEU A 27 1.56 -10.15 14.70
C LEU A 27 0.64 -11.28 14.20
N ASP A 28 0.96 -11.92 13.07
CA ASP A 28 0.24 -13.13 12.61
C ASP A 28 0.36 -14.32 13.56
N THR A 29 1.34 -14.30 14.47
CA THR A 29 1.64 -15.43 15.37
C THR A 29 1.18 -15.19 16.81
N VAL A 30 0.69 -13.99 17.11
CA VAL A 30 0.16 -13.65 18.44
C VAL A 30 -1.14 -14.41 18.66
N ALA A 31 -1.18 -15.24 19.70
CA ALA A 31 -2.38 -15.97 20.08
C ALA A 31 -3.42 -15.01 20.68
N VAL A 32 -4.70 -15.28 20.39
CA VAL A 32 -5.82 -14.57 21.04
C VAL A 32 -6.01 -15.19 22.42
N ASP A 33 -5.57 -14.48 23.45
CA ASP A 33 -5.67 -14.89 24.86
C ASP A 33 -6.76 -14.14 25.64
N GLY A 34 -7.52 -13.26 24.96
CA GLY A 34 -8.58 -12.43 25.54
C GLY A 34 -8.07 -11.24 26.36
N SER A 35 -6.76 -10.98 26.36
CA SER A 35 -6.21 -9.75 26.93
C SER A 35 -6.43 -8.56 25.99
N TRP A 36 -6.61 -7.38 26.56
CA TRP A 36 -6.71 -6.13 25.78
C TRP A 36 -5.53 -5.93 24.83
N LEU A 37 -4.31 -6.32 25.25
CA LEU A 37 -3.12 -6.21 24.40
C LEU A 37 -3.18 -7.17 23.20
N ALA A 38 -3.65 -8.40 23.40
CA ALA A 38 -3.84 -9.34 22.30
C ALA A 38 -4.90 -8.85 21.30
N ASP A 39 -6.00 -8.24 21.78
CA ASP A 39 -7.02 -7.66 20.90
C ASP A 39 -6.45 -6.53 20.03
N VAL A 40 -5.64 -5.65 20.62
CA VAL A 40 -4.94 -4.57 19.88
C VAL A 40 -3.98 -5.15 18.85
N PHE A 41 -3.17 -6.15 19.22
CA PHE A 41 -2.24 -6.80 18.30
C PHE A 41 -2.96 -7.53 17.17
N HIS A 42 -4.08 -8.17 17.48
CA HIS A 42 -4.90 -8.85 16.48
C HIS A 42 -5.53 -7.85 15.50
N TYR A 43 -6.02 -6.71 15.99
CA TYR A 43 -6.52 -5.64 15.11
C TYR A 43 -5.40 -5.06 14.22
N CYS A 44 -4.20 -4.84 14.75
CA CYS A 44 -3.03 -4.44 13.94
C CYS A 44 -2.65 -5.50 12.90
N SER A 45 -2.71 -6.79 13.28
CA SER A 45 -2.47 -7.91 12.37
C SER A 45 -3.44 -7.89 11.19
N HIS A 46 -4.73 -7.66 11.47
CA HIS A 46 -5.77 -7.57 10.45
C HIS A 46 -5.54 -6.40 9.47
N ILE A 47 -5.09 -5.25 9.96
CA ILE A 47 -4.70 -4.12 9.08
C ILE A 47 -3.48 -4.49 8.22
N LEU A 48 -2.43 -5.04 8.82
CA LEU A 48 -1.18 -5.37 8.12
C LEU A 48 -1.30 -6.55 7.15
N SER A 49 -2.32 -7.39 7.32
CA SER A 49 -2.62 -8.48 6.40
C SER A 49 -3.31 -8.01 5.11
N ARG A 50 -3.94 -6.83 5.12
CA ARG A 50 -4.74 -6.33 4.00
C ARG A 50 -3.92 -5.47 3.05
N LEU A 51 -4.32 -5.49 1.78
CA LEU A 51 -3.63 -4.76 0.70
C LEU A 51 -3.60 -3.23 0.90
N GLY A 52 -4.65 -2.66 1.51
CA GLY A 52 -4.84 -1.22 1.63
C GLY A 52 -3.66 -0.50 2.28
N ILE A 53 -3.18 -0.98 3.42
CA ILE A 53 -2.08 -0.32 4.14
C ILE A 53 -0.78 -0.31 3.32
N TRP A 54 -0.50 -1.39 2.59
CA TRP A 54 0.68 -1.50 1.74
C TRP A 54 0.61 -0.57 0.54
N VAL A 55 -0.57 -0.40 -0.06
CA VAL A 55 -0.82 0.58 -1.13
C VAL A 55 -0.60 1.99 -0.60
N LEU A 56 -1.12 2.32 0.59
CA LEU A 56 -0.97 3.64 1.20
C LEU A 56 0.50 3.97 1.48
N ILE A 57 1.24 3.06 2.12
CA ILE A 57 2.67 3.27 2.43
C ILE A 57 3.48 3.41 1.14
N ALA A 58 3.25 2.54 0.16
CA ALA A 58 3.92 2.64 -1.14
C ALA A 58 3.61 3.97 -1.85
N ALA A 59 2.36 4.43 -1.77
CA ALA A 59 1.95 5.71 -2.34
C ALA A 59 2.64 6.89 -1.64
N MET A 60 2.76 6.88 -0.32
CA MET A 60 3.49 7.90 0.44
C MET A 60 4.98 7.94 0.05
N ILE A 61 5.63 6.77 -0.01
CA ILE A 61 7.05 6.66 -0.42
C ILE A 61 7.24 7.23 -1.82
N ALA A 62 6.37 6.85 -2.75
CA ALA A 62 6.45 7.29 -4.14
C ALA A 62 6.14 8.79 -4.30
N ALA A 63 5.07 9.29 -3.67
CA ALA A 63 4.61 10.68 -3.80
C ALA A 63 5.66 11.68 -3.32
N TYR A 64 6.38 11.36 -2.25
CA TYR A 64 7.40 12.24 -1.65
C TYR A 64 8.83 11.94 -2.09
N SER A 65 9.02 11.02 -3.04
CA SER A 65 10.34 10.77 -3.62
C SER A 65 10.79 11.92 -4.52
N LYS A 66 12.10 12.21 -4.54
CA LYS A 66 12.66 13.39 -5.24
C LYS A 66 12.57 13.33 -6.77
N THR A 67 12.55 12.14 -7.34
CA THR A 67 12.56 11.91 -8.79
C THR A 67 11.77 10.65 -9.10
N ILE A 68 11.24 10.52 -10.31
CA ILE A 68 10.51 9.32 -10.75
C ILE A 68 11.31 8.03 -10.58
N ILE A 69 12.61 8.03 -10.92
CA ILE A 69 13.48 6.86 -10.76
C ILE A 69 13.64 6.48 -9.29
N ARG A 70 13.82 7.47 -8.40
CA ARG A 70 13.86 7.24 -6.96
C ARG A 70 12.52 6.71 -6.41
N ALA A 71 11.39 7.21 -6.90
CA ALA A 71 10.08 6.67 -6.51
C ALA A 71 9.97 5.18 -6.85
N ALA A 72 10.32 4.82 -8.10
CA ALA A 72 10.32 3.45 -8.57
C ALA A 72 11.22 2.55 -7.70
N LEU A 73 12.48 2.95 -7.49
CA LEU A 73 13.45 2.18 -6.72
C LEU A 73 13.06 2.10 -5.24
N ASN A 74 12.67 3.21 -4.60
CA ASN A 74 12.31 3.24 -3.19
C ASN A 74 11.11 2.34 -2.89
N THR A 75 10.08 2.38 -3.73
CA THR A 75 8.91 1.50 -3.59
C THR A 75 9.28 0.03 -3.79
N PHE A 76 10.14 -0.27 -4.77
CA PHE A 76 10.61 -1.64 -5.01
C PHE A 76 11.42 -2.22 -3.85
N VAL A 77 12.43 -1.49 -3.38
CA VAL A 77 13.29 -1.97 -2.29
C VAL A 77 12.54 -2.02 -0.96
N PHE A 78 11.50 -1.18 -0.78
CA PHE A 78 10.58 -1.28 0.34
C PHE A 78 9.86 -2.63 0.33
N PHE A 79 9.18 -2.99 -0.76
CA PHE A 79 8.49 -4.28 -0.86
C PHE A 79 9.43 -5.47 -0.79
N ALA A 80 10.63 -5.37 -1.38
CA ALA A 80 11.65 -6.40 -1.23
C ALA A 80 12.04 -6.61 0.24
N GLY A 81 12.22 -5.52 1.00
CA GLY A 81 12.47 -5.59 2.45
C GLY A 81 11.34 -6.26 3.22
N VAL A 82 10.08 -5.89 2.92
CA VAL A 82 8.89 -6.52 3.53
C VAL A 82 8.87 -8.02 3.25
N LEU A 83 8.96 -8.44 1.99
CA LEU A 83 8.85 -9.85 1.61
C LEU A 83 9.99 -10.69 2.18
N ILE A 84 11.24 -10.24 2.02
CA ILE A 84 12.40 -11.00 2.50
C ILE A 84 12.30 -11.20 4.02
N SER A 85 12.03 -10.14 4.77
CA SER A 85 11.95 -10.23 6.23
C SER A 85 10.78 -11.09 6.71
N TYR A 86 9.59 -10.91 6.13
CA TYR A 86 8.38 -11.66 6.47
C TYR A 86 8.57 -13.17 6.26
N TYR A 87 9.14 -13.55 5.11
CA TYR A 87 9.31 -14.96 4.77
C TYR A 87 10.54 -15.61 5.41
N LEU A 88 11.62 -14.86 5.67
CA LEU A 88 12.72 -15.33 6.51
C LEU A 88 12.25 -15.60 7.94
N TYR A 89 11.46 -14.70 8.52
CA TYR A 89 10.88 -14.90 9.84
C TYR A 89 9.94 -16.12 9.86
N SER A 90 9.13 -16.30 8.81
CA SER A 90 8.31 -17.51 8.65
C SER A 90 9.16 -18.78 8.61
N ALA A 91 10.25 -18.79 7.84
CA ALA A 91 11.14 -19.94 7.75
C ALA A 91 11.83 -20.26 9.08
N TYR A 92 12.20 -19.22 9.84
CA TYR A 92 12.75 -19.37 11.18
C TYR A 92 11.75 -20.03 12.14
N LEU A 93 10.48 -19.62 12.11
CA LEU A 93 9.45 -20.17 13.01
C LEU A 93 8.97 -21.57 12.65
N PHE A 94 8.69 -21.81 11.36
CA PHE A 94 8.03 -23.03 10.91
C PHE A 94 9.00 -24.07 10.34
N GLY A 95 10.30 -23.75 10.25
CA GLY A 95 11.33 -24.65 9.74
C GLY A 95 11.29 -24.87 8.22
N PHE A 96 10.43 -24.16 7.48
CA PHE A 96 10.38 -24.22 6.02
C PHE A 96 10.08 -22.85 5.39
N PHE A 97 10.62 -22.60 4.20
CA PHE A 97 10.38 -21.37 3.44
C PHE A 97 9.19 -21.57 2.47
N PRO A 98 8.10 -20.79 2.56
CA PRO A 98 6.92 -20.95 1.70
C PRO A 98 7.16 -20.38 0.30
N THR A 99 7.95 -21.08 -0.52
CA THR A 99 8.43 -20.62 -1.84
C THR A 99 7.31 -20.20 -2.78
N LYS A 100 6.18 -20.90 -2.80
CA LYS A 100 5.05 -20.58 -3.70
C LYS A 100 4.47 -19.18 -3.41
N TYR A 101 4.24 -18.86 -2.14
CA TYR A 101 3.73 -17.55 -1.73
C TYR A 101 4.78 -16.46 -1.95
N PHE A 102 6.05 -16.75 -1.65
CA PHE A 102 7.15 -15.82 -1.92
C PHE A 102 7.25 -15.47 -3.41
N MET A 103 7.12 -16.45 -4.31
CA MET A 103 7.16 -16.20 -5.76
C MET A 103 5.96 -15.38 -6.25
N LEU A 104 4.75 -15.67 -5.76
CA LEU A 104 3.54 -14.93 -6.13
C LEU A 104 3.66 -13.45 -5.72
N TRP A 105 3.96 -13.19 -4.45
CA TRP A 105 4.11 -11.83 -3.95
C TRP A 105 5.37 -11.13 -4.49
N GLY A 106 6.45 -11.87 -4.72
CA GLY A 106 7.65 -11.36 -5.39
C GLY A 106 7.35 -10.88 -6.81
N SER A 107 6.48 -11.59 -7.54
CA SER A 107 6.04 -11.18 -8.89
C SER A 107 5.23 -9.88 -8.85
N ILE A 108 4.36 -9.70 -7.84
CA ILE A 108 3.62 -8.46 -7.62
C ILE A 108 4.58 -7.31 -7.25
N ALA A 109 5.56 -7.58 -6.38
CA ALA A 109 6.57 -6.59 -5.99
C ALA A 109 7.42 -6.14 -7.19
N LEU A 110 7.69 -6.99 -8.18
CA LEU A 110 8.37 -6.60 -9.41
C LEU A 110 7.61 -5.55 -10.24
N LEU A 111 6.28 -5.46 -10.09
CA LEU A 111 5.45 -4.42 -10.73
C LEU A 111 5.46 -3.09 -9.95
N SER A 112 5.90 -3.10 -8.69
CA SER A 112 5.87 -1.92 -7.83
C SER A 112 6.71 -0.72 -8.31
N PRO A 113 7.86 -0.85 -9.02
CA PRO A 113 8.57 0.31 -9.55
C PRO A 113 7.75 1.08 -10.59
N PHE A 114 6.98 0.37 -11.42
CA PHE A 114 6.09 0.97 -12.41
C PHE A 114 4.95 1.73 -11.72
N LEU A 115 4.29 1.09 -10.75
CA LEU A 115 3.21 1.71 -9.96
C LEU A 115 3.72 2.92 -9.15
N GLY A 116 4.90 2.82 -8.53
CA GLY A 116 5.54 3.93 -7.82
C GLY A 116 5.85 5.11 -8.75
N SER A 117 6.23 4.84 -9.99
CA SER A 117 6.43 5.89 -11.00
C SER A 117 5.12 6.61 -11.34
N ILE A 118 4.02 5.87 -11.48
CA ILE A 118 2.68 6.43 -11.71
C ILE A 118 2.26 7.34 -10.56
N VAL A 119 2.45 6.90 -9.31
CA VAL A 119 2.12 7.72 -8.12
C VAL A 119 2.96 8.99 -8.08
N TRP A 120 4.25 8.90 -8.39
CA TRP A 120 5.12 10.08 -8.44
C TRP A 120 4.64 11.08 -9.49
N LEU A 121 4.23 10.61 -10.68
CA LEU A 121 3.66 11.45 -11.74
C LEU A 121 2.33 12.07 -11.30
N ALA A 122 1.48 11.28 -10.64
CA ALA A 122 0.20 11.73 -10.09
C ALA A 122 0.37 12.90 -9.11
N LYS A 123 1.40 12.86 -8.25
CA LYS A 123 1.69 13.93 -7.30
C LYS A 123 2.43 15.11 -7.93
N ASN A 124 3.43 14.89 -8.76
CA ASN A 124 4.38 15.95 -9.13
C ASN A 124 4.10 16.62 -10.48
N HIS A 125 3.38 15.96 -11.38
CA HIS A 125 3.06 16.52 -12.70
C HIS A 125 1.81 17.40 -12.66
N SER A 126 1.70 18.42 -13.51
CA SER A 126 0.56 19.36 -13.53
C SER A 126 -0.70 18.75 -14.17
N ARG A 127 -0.61 18.32 -15.43
CA ARG A 127 -1.75 17.75 -16.19
C ARG A 127 -2.17 16.36 -15.71
N LEU A 128 -1.21 15.49 -15.45
CA LEU A 128 -1.48 14.10 -15.05
C LEU A 128 -2.07 13.98 -13.63
N ALA A 129 -1.94 15.01 -12.80
CA ALA A 129 -2.51 15.04 -11.45
C ALA A 129 -4.05 15.04 -11.42
N TYR A 130 -4.73 15.28 -12.55
CA TYR A 130 -6.20 15.19 -12.58
C TYR A 130 -6.69 13.73 -12.67
N ILE A 131 -5.93 12.87 -13.34
CA ILE A 131 -6.39 11.52 -13.73
C ILE A 131 -5.61 10.44 -12.98
N LEU A 132 -4.28 10.54 -12.89
CA LEU A 132 -3.47 9.46 -12.32
C LEU A 132 -3.73 9.18 -10.82
N PRO A 133 -4.07 10.15 -9.96
CA PRO A 133 -4.44 9.84 -8.58
C PRO A 133 -5.62 8.89 -8.46
N ALA A 134 -6.51 8.87 -9.46
CA ALA A 134 -7.66 7.98 -9.48
C ALA A 134 -7.27 6.50 -9.47
N LEU A 135 -6.04 6.14 -9.89
CA LEU A 135 -5.56 4.76 -9.88
C LEU A 135 -5.39 4.21 -8.45
N PRO A 136 -4.48 4.76 -7.60
CA PRO A 136 -4.37 4.30 -6.21
C PRO A 136 -5.62 4.61 -5.39
N MET A 137 -6.31 5.73 -5.66
CA MET A 137 -7.55 6.08 -4.96
C MET A 137 -8.70 5.12 -5.31
N GLY A 138 -8.88 4.77 -6.58
CA GLY A 138 -9.95 3.87 -7.01
C GLY A 138 -9.73 2.44 -6.54
N LEU A 139 -8.48 1.97 -6.57
CA LEU A 139 -8.12 0.69 -5.94
C LEU A 139 -8.44 0.68 -4.44
N MET A 140 -8.08 1.75 -3.72
CA MET A 140 -8.40 1.87 -2.29
C MET A 140 -9.92 1.89 -2.05
N LEU A 141 -10.66 2.61 -2.91
CA LEU A 141 -12.10 2.72 -2.79
C LEU A 141 -12.78 1.35 -3.03
N SER A 142 -12.34 0.57 -4.02
CA SER A 142 -12.82 -0.81 -4.23
C SER A 142 -12.49 -1.75 -3.08
N LEU A 143 -11.41 -1.50 -2.33
CA LEU A 143 -11.13 -2.29 -1.13
C LEU A 143 -12.03 -1.88 0.05
N SER A 144 -12.45 -0.61 0.10
CA SER A 144 -13.23 -0.05 1.21
C SER A 144 -14.74 -0.24 1.10
N LEU A 145 -15.29 -0.20 -0.13
CA LEU A 145 -16.72 -0.19 -0.40
C LEU A 145 -17.09 -1.38 -1.29
N ALA A 146 -18.17 -2.08 -0.94
CA ALA A 146 -18.85 -2.95 -1.88
C ALA A 146 -19.84 -2.10 -2.69
N ILE A 147 -19.57 -1.93 -3.98
CA ILE A 147 -20.35 -1.05 -4.85
C ILE A 147 -21.09 -1.86 -5.91
N GLY A 148 -22.40 -2.04 -5.71
CA GLY A 148 -23.30 -2.57 -6.72
C GLY A 148 -24.03 -1.48 -7.50
N ALA A 149 -24.72 -1.87 -8.57
CA ALA A 149 -25.57 -0.94 -9.34
C ALA A 149 -26.68 -0.30 -8.48
N PHE A 150 -27.11 -0.96 -7.40
CA PHE A 150 -28.21 -0.54 -6.54
C PHE A 150 -27.91 -0.63 -5.03
N TYR A 151 -26.66 -0.91 -4.65
CA TYR A 151 -26.26 -0.97 -3.25
C TYR A 151 -24.87 -0.37 -3.07
N LEU A 152 -24.64 0.23 -1.90
CA LEU A 152 -23.35 0.70 -1.46
C LEU A 152 -23.22 0.30 0.00
N ASP A 153 -22.24 -0.54 0.29
CA ASP A 153 -21.93 -0.99 1.66
C ASP A 153 -20.45 -0.75 1.98
N ILE A 154 -20.14 -0.59 3.26
CA ILE A 154 -18.77 -0.38 3.74
C ILE A 154 -18.21 -1.72 4.17
N ASN A 155 -17.31 -2.29 3.37
CA ASN A 155 -16.61 -3.52 3.71
C ASN A 155 -15.63 -3.27 4.86
N TYR A 156 -14.80 -2.24 4.70
CA TYR A 156 -13.76 -1.93 5.67
C TYR A 156 -13.58 -0.42 5.84
N ILE A 157 -13.85 0.04 7.07
CA ILE A 157 -13.73 1.44 7.44
C ILE A 157 -12.28 1.94 7.42
N ASP A 158 -11.31 1.06 7.69
CA ASP A 158 -9.89 1.42 7.74
C ASP A 158 -9.39 1.86 6.35
N GLU A 159 -9.75 1.11 5.31
CA GLU A 159 -9.44 1.41 3.91
C GLU A 159 -10.14 2.69 3.44
N LEU A 160 -11.35 2.97 3.94
CA LEU A 160 -12.03 4.23 3.67
C LEU A 160 -11.28 5.43 4.29
N ILE A 161 -10.73 5.26 5.50
CA ILE A 161 -9.85 6.25 6.12
C ILE A 161 -8.56 6.40 5.29
N MET A 162 -7.95 5.29 4.85
CA MET A 162 -6.76 5.33 3.99
C MET A 162 -7.04 6.03 2.65
N TYR A 163 -8.23 5.86 2.08
CA TYR A 163 -8.68 6.60 0.91
C TYR A 163 -8.73 8.12 1.19
N ALA A 164 -9.28 8.54 2.33
CA ALA A 164 -9.27 9.94 2.74
C ALA A 164 -7.83 10.49 2.89
N VAL A 165 -6.91 9.68 3.43
CA VAL A 165 -5.48 10.05 3.50
C VAL A 165 -4.88 10.20 2.10
N LEU A 166 -5.22 9.33 1.14
CA LEU A 166 -4.78 9.48 -0.26
C LEU A 166 -5.34 10.77 -0.89
N CYS A 167 -6.58 11.14 -0.61
CA CYS A 167 -7.13 12.44 -1.03
C CYS A 167 -6.27 13.59 -0.52
N VAL A 168 -5.91 13.59 0.77
CA VAL A 168 -5.03 14.62 1.35
C VAL A 168 -3.65 14.61 0.67
N ILE A 169 -3.08 13.43 0.42
CA ILE A 169 -1.79 13.29 -0.25
C ILE A 169 -1.83 13.85 -1.67
N PHE A 170 -2.88 13.63 -2.45
CA PHE A 170 -2.96 14.09 -3.84
C PHE A 170 -3.60 15.46 -4.05
N TYR A 171 -4.05 16.10 -2.96
CA TYR A 171 -4.66 17.43 -3.03
C TYR A 171 -3.68 18.47 -3.57
N LYS A 172 -4.13 19.20 -4.60
CA LYS A 172 -3.52 20.45 -5.09
C LYS A 172 -4.54 21.57 -5.15
N GLU A 173 -5.67 21.30 -5.78
CA GLU A 173 -6.75 22.25 -6.00
C GLU A 173 -8.11 21.55 -5.87
N PRO A 174 -9.18 22.26 -5.46
CA PRO A 174 -10.50 21.65 -5.30
C PRO A 174 -11.04 21.07 -6.61
N LYS A 175 -10.80 21.72 -7.75
CA LYS A 175 -11.23 21.23 -9.08
C LYS A 175 -10.51 19.93 -9.45
N GLN A 176 -9.20 19.87 -9.24
CA GLN A 176 -8.40 18.68 -9.52
C GLN A 176 -8.83 17.51 -8.63
N MET A 177 -9.04 17.75 -7.33
CA MET A 177 -9.50 16.74 -6.40
C MET A 177 -10.89 16.20 -6.77
N ALA A 178 -11.85 17.07 -7.10
CA ALA A 178 -13.18 16.63 -7.51
C ALA A 178 -13.14 15.72 -8.73
N VAL A 179 -12.32 16.07 -9.73
CA VAL A 179 -12.12 15.24 -10.92
C VAL A 179 -11.50 13.88 -10.56
N SER A 180 -10.45 13.86 -9.73
CA SER A 180 -9.81 12.61 -9.30
C SER A 180 -10.74 11.69 -8.50
N ILE A 181 -11.61 12.26 -7.64
CA ILE A 181 -12.63 11.51 -6.88
C ILE A 181 -13.65 10.85 -7.82
N VAL A 182 -14.16 11.60 -8.81
CA VAL A 182 -15.13 11.05 -9.76
C VAL A 182 -14.49 9.89 -10.55
N PHE A 183 -13.26 10.08 -11.05
CA PHE A 183 -12.55 9.01 -11.74
C PHE A 183 -12.23 7.82 -10.84
N SER A 184 -11.91 8.02 -9.55
CA SER A 184 -11.67 6.90 -8.64
C SER A 184 -12.93 6.09 -8.36
N PHE A 185 -14.09 6.73 -8.26
CA PHE A 185 -15.38 6.03 -8.16
C PHE A 185 -15.67 5.19 -9.41
N VAL A 186 -15.47 5.75 -10.60
CA VAL A 186 -15.63 5.01 -11.86
C VAL A 186 -14.67 3.82 -11.91
N LEU A 187 -13.41 4.01 -11.53
CA LEU A 187 -12.43 2.93 -11.51
C LEU A 187 -12.79 1.84 -10.50
N ALA A 188 -13.26 2.20 -9.31
CA ALA A 188 -13.69 1.25 -8.30
C ALA A 188 -14.84 0.37 -8.80
N LEU A 189 -15.84 0.96 -9.46
CA LEU A 189 -16.93 0.23 -10.12
C LEU A 189 -16.42 -0.75 -11.18
N LEU A 190 -15.44 -0.34 -12.00
CA LEU A 190 -14.85 -1.22 -13.01
C LEU A 190 -14.11 -2.40 -12.38
N ILE A 191 -13.39 -2.17 -11.27
CA ILE A 191 -12.70 -3.23 -10.53
C ILE A 191 -13.72 -4.23 -9.97
N GLU A 192 -14.82 -3.75 -9.38
CA GLU A 192 -15.88 -4.60 -8.82
C GLU A 192 -16.52 -5.51 -9.88
N ILE A 193 -16.77 -4.96 -11.08
CA ILE A 193 -17.36 -5.72 -12.19
C ILE A 193 -16.41 -6.85 -12.65
N ILE A 194 -15.10 -6.59 -12.66
CA ILE A 194 -14.10 -7.56 -13.10
C ILE A 194 -13.83 -8.61 -12.02
N SER A 195 -13.81 -8.20 -10.75
CA SER A 195 -13.50 -9.06 -9.61
C SER A 195 -14.50 -8.84 -8.47
N PRO A 196 -15.72 -9.41 -8.58
CA PRO A 196 -16.77 -9.22 -7.58
C PRO A 196 -16.47 -9.89 -6.23
N TYR A 197 -15.43 -10.72 -6.16
CA TYR A 197 -14.91 -11.28 -4.92
C TYR A 197 -13.57 -10.61 -4.61
N HIS A 198 -13.52 -9.87 -3.51
CA HIS A 198 -12.25 -9.33 -2.98
C HIS A 198 -11.50 -10.44 -2.22
N PHE A 199 -10.17 -10.49 -2.43
CA PHE A 199 -9.26 -11.37 -1.70
C PHE A 199 -8.92 -10.80 -0.33
#